data_AF-A0A5D9C4G0-F1
#
_entry.id   AF-A0A5D9C4G0-F1
#
_cell.length_a   1.000
_cell.length_b   1.000
_cell.length_c   1.000
_cell.angle_alpha   90.00
_cell.angle_beta   90.00
_cell.angle_gamma   90.00
#
_symmetry.space_group_name_H-M   'P 1'
#
loop_
_entity.id
_entity.type
_entity.pdbx_description
1 polymer ?
#
loop_
_entity_poly.entity_id
_entity_poly.type
_entity_poly.pdbx_seq_one_letter_code
_entity_poly.pdbx_strand_id
1 'polypeptide(L)'
;MSYMPQELDRLLAEAVGGSPAILAALRADFLGSAMAQLAALEMADNVDSWRDAAHKLQGLAASFGLNDLMWLAAATARAKPSPALIAPIRAMLNELSQH
;
A
#
# COMPACT_ATOMS: atom_id res chain seq x y z
N MET A 1 7.07 -15.41 -7.31
CA MET A 1 7.56 -14.30 -8.16
C MET A 1 8.27 -13.35 -7.23
N SER A 2 9.58 -13.15 -7.37
CA SER A 2 10.36 -12.35 -6.41
C SER A 2 10.00 -10.88 -6.52
N TYR A 3 9.51 -10.30 -5.42
CA TYR A 3 9.35 -8.87 -5.25
C TYR A 3 10.73 -8.21 -5.34
N MET A 4 10.97 -7.47 -6.43
CA MET A 4 12.22 -6.75 -6.64
C MET A 4 11.97 -5.26 -6.40
N PRO A 5 12.33 -4.70 -5.22
CA PRO A 5 12.14 -3.28 -4.90
C PRO A 5 12.75 -2.33 -5.94
N GLN A 6 13.73 -2.81 -6.71
CA GLN A 6 14.38 -2.11 -7.83
C GLN A 6 13.41 -1.65 -8.95
N GLU A 7 12.29 -2.36 -9.18
CA GLU A 7 11.40 -2.05 -10.31
C GLU A 7 10.55 -0.80 -10.03
N LEU A 8 10.17 -0.60 -8.76
CA LEU A 8 9.43 0.59 -8.32
C LEU A 8 10.30 1.84 -8.44
N ASP A 9 11.54 1.77 -7.95
CA ASP A 9 12.47 2.91 -7.98
C ASP A 9 12.83 3.29 -9.43
N ARG A 10 12.92 2.31 -10.34
CA ARG A 10 13.21 2.55 -11.75
C ARG A 10 12.05 3.26 -12.48
N LEU A 11 10.81 2.79 -12.30
CA LEU A 11 9.63 3.39 -12.93
C LEU A 11 9.40 4.83 -12.45
N LEU A 12 9.61 5.08 -11.16
CA LEU A 12 9.51 6.42 -10.60
C LEU A 12 10.67 7.33 -11.07
N ALA A 13 11.90 6.82 -11.19
CA ALA A 13 13.03 7.60 -11.72
C ALA A 13 12.83 8.02 -13.18
N GLU A 14 12.26 7.15 -14.02
CA GLU A 14 11.92 7.45 -15.42
C GLU A 14 10.80 8.49 -15.55
N ALA A 15 9.77 8.43 -14.70
CA ALA A 15 8.63 9.36 -14.74
C ALA A 15 8.96 10.78 -14.19
N VAL A 16 9.95 10.88 -13.31
CA VAL A 16 10.25 12.10 -12.53
C VAL A 16 11.49 12.86 -13.07
N GLY A 17 12.11 12.36 -14.14
CA GLY A 17 13.28 13.00 -14.75
C GLY A 17 14.56 12.86 -13.92
N GLY A 18 14.67 11.80 -13.12
CA GLY A 18 15.93 11.41 -12.46
C GLY A 18 16.35 12.20 -11.22
N SER A 19 15.45 12.99 -10.60
CA SER A 19 15.77 13.63 -9.31
C SER A 19 15.49 12.67 -8.14
N PRO A 20 16.52 12.15 -7.45
CA PRO A 20 16.35 11.24 -6.32
C PRO A 20 15.57 11.87 -5.16
N ALA A 21 15.55 13.20 -5.05
CA ALA A 21 14.79 13.91 -4.02
C ALA A 21 13.27 13.82 -4.23
N ILE A 22 12.79 13.91 -5.48
CA ILE A 22 11.36 13.82 -5.78
C ILE A 22 10.89 12.37 -5.65
N LEU A 23 11.72 11.41 -6.05
CA LEU A 23 11.48 9.98 -5.82
C LEU A 23 11.27 9.68 -4.32
N ALA A 24 12.17 10.18 -3.47
CA ALA A 24 12.08 10.00 -2.02
C ALA A 24 10.83 10.67 -1.44
N ALA A 25 10.45 11.86 -1.91
CA ALA A 25 9.23 12.54 -1.47
C ALA A 25 7.97 11.75 -1.85
N LEU A 26 7.86 11.26 -3.09
CA LEU A 26 6.73 10.45 -3.55
C LEU A 26 6.63 9.13 -2.77
N ARG A 27 7.76 8.50 -2.46
CA ARG A 27 7.80 7.29 -1.63
C ARG A 27 7.30 7.57 -0.22
N ALA A 28 7.73 8.67 0.39
CA ALA A 28 7.27 9.08 1.71
C ALA A 28 5.76 9.37 1.73
N ASP A 29 5.25 10.08 0.72
CA ASP A 29 3.82 10.38 0.58
C ASP A 29 2.97 9.11 0.39
N PHE A 30 3.46 8.17 -0.43
CA PHE A 30 2.84 6.85 -0.59
C PHE A 30 2.79 6.09 0.73
N LEU A 31 3.92 5.95 1.44
CA LEU A 31 3.98 5.22 2.70
C LEU A 31 3.08 5.84 3.76
N GLY A 32 3.10 7.17 3.89
CA GLY A 32 2.21 7.89 4.80
C GLY A 32 0.73 7.64 4.49
N SER A 33 0.36 7.68 3.21
CA SER A 33 -1.01 7.41 2.77
C SER A 33 -1.42 5.95 3.02
N ALA A 34 -0.52 5.00 2.77
CA ALA A 34 -0.79 3.57 2.98
C ALA A 34 -0.94 3.23 4.47
N MET A 35 -0.07 3.77 5.31
CA MET A 35 -0.15 3.62 6.78
C MET A 35 -1.44 4.23 7.33
N ALA A 36 -1.90 5.35 6.79
CA ALA A 36 -3.19 5.93 7.17
C ALA A 36 -4.38 5.00 6.83
N GLN A 37 -4.36 4.33 5.68
CA GLN A 37 -5.42 3.35 5.35
C GLN A 37 -5.32 2.08 6.19
N LEU A 38 -4.11 1.64 6.55
CA LEU A 38 -3.93 0.54 7.51
C LEU A 38 -4.53 0.87 8.87
N ALA A 39 -4.26 2.07 9.41
CA ALA A 39 -4.86 2.53 10.66
C ALA A 39 -6.40 2.62 10.54
N ALA A 40 -6.92 3.09 9.41
CA ALA A 40 -8.36 3.11 9.15
C ALA A 40 -8.99 1.72 9.13
N LEU A 41 -8.32 0.70 8.57
CA LEU A 41 -8.76 -0.69 8.65
C LEU A 41 -8.79 -1.21 10.09
N GLU A 42 -7.78 -0.88 10.88
CA GLU A 42 -7.68 -1.29 12.29
C GLU A 42 -8.75 -0.64 13.18
N MET A 43 -9.16 0.58 12.83
CA MET A 43 -10.17 1.36 13.55
C MET A 43 -11.59 1.20 12.98
N ALA A 44 -11.76 0.46 11.88
CA ALA A 44 -13.06 0.31 11.23
C ALA A 44 -14.06 -0.37 12.18
N ASP A 45 -15.13 0.34 12.49
CA ASP A 45 -16.22 -0.10 13.36
C ASP A 45 -17.34 -0.83 12.60
N ASN A 46 -17.36 -0.69 11.27
CA ASN A 46 -18.38 -1.26 10.41
C ASN A 46 -17.78 -1.78 9.08
N VAL A 47 -18.58 -2.56 8.35
CA VAL A 47 -18.13 -3.21 7.11
C VAL A 47 -17.88 -2.21 5.98
N ASP A 48 -18.61 -1.09 5.96
CA ASP A 48 -18.46 -0.07 4.91
C ASP A 48 -17.18 0.74 5.12
N SER A 49 -16.89 1.18 6.35
CA SER A 49 -15.63 1.87 6.69
C SER A 49 -14.41 0.98 6.45
N TRP A 50 -14.53 -0.33 6.74
CA TRP A 50 -13.52 -1.32 6.39
C TRP A 50 -13.29 -1.44 4.88
N ARG A 51 -14.38 -1.57 4.11
CA ARG A 51 -14.32 -1.69 2.65
C ARG A 51 -13.72 -0.46 2.00
N ASP A 52 -14.10 0.72 2.47
CA ASP A 52 -13.59 1.98 1.97
C ASP A 52 -12.09 2.11 2.19
N ALA A 53 -11.60 1.79 3.40
CA ALA A 53 -10.17 1.81 3.68
C ALA A 53 -9.40 0.80 2.83
N ALA A 54 -9.94 -0.42 2.66
CA ALA A 54 -9.34 -1.45 1.81
C ALA A 54 -9.29 -1.04 0.33
N HIS A 55 -10.35 -0.45 -0.23
CA HIS A 55 -10.38 0.03 -1.61
C HIS A 55 -9.42 1.20 -1.84
N LYS A 56 -9.32 2.13 -0.89
CA LYS A 56 -8.34 3.23 -0.95
C LYS A 56 -6.92 2.69 -0.97
N LEU A 57 -6.61 1.72 -0.10
CA LEU A 57 -5.31 1.05 -0.09
C LEU A 57 -5.05 0.30 -1.40
N GLN A 58 -6.05 -0.37 -1.97
CA GLN A 58 -5.95 -1.06 -3.26
C GLN A 58 -5.62 -0.08 -4.39
N GLY A 59 -6.33 1.05 -4.49
CA GLY A 59 -6.10 2.06 -5.52
C GLY A 59 -4.72 2.72 -5.39
N LEU A 60 -4.29 2.99 -4.15
CA LEU A 60 -2.96 3.51 -3.87
C LEU A 60 -1.88 2.50 -4.33
N ALA A 61 -2.00 1.23 -3.95
CA ALA A 61 -1.07 0.18 -4.39
C ALA A 61 -1.02 0.03 -5.92
N ALA A 62 -2.18 0.08 -6.59
CA ALA A 62 -2.26 0.00 -8.05
C ALA A 62 -1.52 1.15 -8.74
N SER A 63 -1.60 2.36 -8.19
CA SER A 63 -0.96 3.56 -8.74
C SER A 63 0.57 3.47 -8.78
N PHE A 64 1.14 2.70 -7.84
CA PHE A 64 2.60 2.47 -7.73
C PHE A 64 3.02 1.08 -8.23
N GLY A 65 2.13 0.32 -8.88
CA GLY A 65 2.46 -1.00 -9.42
C GLY A 65 2.75 -2.08 -8.37
N LEU A 66 2.34 -1.87 -7.10
CA LEU A 66 2.54 -2.80 -5.99
C LEU A 66 1.49 -3.92 -6.02
N ASN A 67 1.62 -4.82 -6.99
CA ASN A 67 0.62 -5.85 -7.28
C ASN A 67 0.25 -6.71 -6.07
N ASP A 68 1.23 -7.14 -5.27
CA ASP A 68 0.95 -7.98 -4.09
C ASP A 68 0.12 -7.22 -3.04
N LEU A 69 0.38 -5.92 -2.83
CA LEU A 69 -0.38 -5.08 -1.92
C LEU A 69 -1.78 -4.85 -2.44
N MET A 70 -1.88 -4.59 -3.74
CA MET A 70 -3.15 -4.39 -4.43
C MET A 70 -4.05 -5.63 -4.28
N TRP A 71 -3.52 -6.83 -4.49
CA TRP A 71 -4.28 -8.07 -4.35
C TRP A 71 -4.70 -8.35 -2.91
N LEU A 72 -3.80 -8.14 -1.94
CA LEU A 72 -4.13 -8.25 -0.51
C LEU A 72 -5.25 -7.29 -0.12
N ALA A 73 -5.14 -6.01 -0.49
CA ALA A 73 -6.16 -5.01 -0.21
C ALA A 73 -7.50 -5.35 -0.87
N ALA A 74 -7.48 -5.83 -2.13
CA ALA A 74 -8.68 -6.26 -2.84
C ALA A 74 -9.36 -7.48 -2.18
N ALA A 75 -8.57 -8.44 -1.67
CA ALA A 75 -9.10 -9.57 -0.91
C ALA A 75 -9.73 -9.12 0.41
N THR A 76 -9.04 -8.22 1.13
CA THR A 76 -9.51 -7.61 2.38
C THR A 76 -10.83 -6.87 2.21
N ALA A 77 -11.00 -6.11 1.12
CA ALA A 77 -12.25 -5.40 0.82
C ALA A 77 -13.46 -6.34 0.60
N ARG A 78 -13.24 -7.52 0.03
CA ARG A 78 -14.32 -8.49 -0.22
C ARG A 78 -14.69 -9.31 1.01
N ALA A 79 -13.78 -9.45 1.97
CA ALA A 79 -13.96 -10.28 3.14
C ALA A 79 -14.64 -9.54 4.30
N LYS A 80 -15.16 -10.31 5.26
CA LYS A 80 -15.67 -9.76 6.53
C LYS A 80 -14.49 -9.23 7.36
N PRO A 81 -14.63 -8.08 8.06
CA PRO A 81 -13.58 -7.53 8.90
C PRO A 81 -13.00 -8.58 9.87
N SER A 82 -11.68 -8.72 9.85
CA SER A 82 -10.95 -9.68 10.67
C SER A 82 -9.50 -9.23 10.86
N PRO A 83 -8.94 -9.29 12.09
CA PRO A 83 -7.53 -8.99 12.35
C PRO A 83 -6.55 -9.81 11.50
N ALA A 84 -6.93 -11.03 11.11
CA ALA A 84 -6.10 -11.91 10.28
C ALA A 84 -5.85 -11.35 8.88
N LEU A 85 -6.73 -10.47 8.37
CA LEU A 85 -6.58 -9.81 7.07
C LEU A 85 -5.69 -8.56 7.14
N ILE A 86 -5.54 -7.97 8.33
CA ILE A 86 -4.67 -6.82 8.58
C ILE A 86 -3.20 -7.24 8.70
N ALA A 87 -2.93 -8.35 9.38
CA ALA A 87 -1.57 -8.84 9.64
C ALA A 87 -0.65 -8.88 8.39
N PRO A 88 -1.06 -9.48 7.25
CA PRO A 88 -0.19 -9.51 6.06
C PRO A 88 0.01 -8.12 5.43
N ILE A 89 -1.01 -7.26 5.44
CA ILE A 89 -0.90 -5.88 4.95
C ILE A 89 0.11 -5.11 5.79
N ARG A 90 0.00 -5.21 7.12
CA ARG A 90 0.92 -4.56 8.06
C ARG A 90 2.36 -5.03 7.86
N ALA A 91 2.57 -6.34 7.75
CA ALA A 91 3.90 -6.90 7.52
C ALA A 91 4.54 -6.31 6.26
N MET A 92 3.80 -6.28 5.15
CA MET A 92 4.33 -5.79 3.88
C MET A 92 4.57 -4.26 3.86
N LEU A 93 3.72 -3.48 4.52
CA LEU A 93 3.95 -2.04 4.67
C LEU A 93 5.17 -1.74 5.56
N ASN A 94 5.41 -2.55 6.59
CA ASN A 94 6.62 -2.44 7.40
C ASN A 94 7.88 -2.74 6.57
N GLU A 95 7.87 -3.80 5.76
CA GLU A 95 8.99 -4.12 4.85
C GLU A 95 9.25 -2.98 3.87
N LEU A 96 8.19 -2.41 3.26
CA LEU A 96 8.29 -1.28 2.36
C LEU A 96 8.89 -0.02 2.99
N SER A 97 8.64 0.19 4.29
CA SER A 97 9.20 1.33 5.05
C SER A 97 10.68 1.21 5.39
N GLN A 98 11.25 0.01 5.31
CA GLN A 98 12.66 -0.26 5.63
C GLN A 98 13.60 -0.14 4.41
N HIS A 99 13.02 -0.07 3.21
CA HIS A 99 13.71 0.16 1.95
C HIS A 99 13.49 1.60 1.49
#